data_AF-A0A4R2I4Z0-F1
#
_entry.id   AF-A0A4R2I4Z0-F1
#
_cell.length_a   1.000
_cell.length_b   1.000
_cell.length_c   1.000
_cell.angle_alpha   90.00
_cell.angle_beta   90.00
_cell.angle_gamma   90.00
#
_symmetry.space_group_name_H-M   'P 1'
#
loop_
_entity.id
_entity.type
_entity.pdbx_description
1 polymer ?
#
loop_
_entity_poly.entity_id
_entity_poly.type
_entity_poly.pdbx_seq_one_letter_code
_entity_poly.pdbx_strand_id
1 'polypeptide(L)'
;MLVASVSTGAAVAVQAVFVDDPAGDSPATSNAHSYVDEPYFDIVRAEIAKRSQEFILTIRLEAPIPATLPNPPGEDGTFLWMFGLDTQSGDIAGFPFPPGIGEARRFEFFGVLSWDGDEFQARLIDRTPLATGGEALTPPIPYSINAARNEVALKVGAAMIGDPASFKWLAITAVRSAHEGTDGVHPADFAPDGQPQIGPSAAPRKFVEGC
;
A
#
# COMPACT_ATOMS: atom_id res chain seq x y z
N MET A 1 48.52 -14.79 -27.15
CA MET A 1 47.26 -14.25 -27.72
C MET A 1 46.15 -14.60 -26.74
N LEU A 2 45.68 -13.62 -25.98
CA LEU A 2 44.70 -13.80 -24.90
C LEU A 2 43.29 -13.67 -25.49
N VAL A 3 42.44 -14.67 -25.32
CA VAL A 3 41.02 -14.60 -25.70
C VAL A 3 40.25 -14.05 -24.51
N ALA A 4 39.68 -12.86 -24.65
CA ALA A 4 38.73 -12.32 -23.68
C ALA A 4 37.32 -12.80 -24.06
N SER A 5 36.74 -13.67 -23.25
CA SER A 5 35.33 -14.02 -23.29
C SER A 5 34.54 -12.95 -22.54
N VAL A 6 33.67 -12.22 -23.25
CA VAL A 6 32.68 -11.33 -22.65
C VAL A 6 31.45 -12.17 -22.32
N SER A 7 31.17 -12.38 -21.04
CA SER A 7 29.87 -12.89 -20.61
C SER A 7 28.86 -11.74 -20.64
N THR A 8 27.96 -11.76 -21.61
CA THR A 8 26.74 -10.95 -21.55
C THR A 8 25.81 -11.60 -20.53
N GLY A 9 25.86 -11.15 -19.27
CA GLY A 9 24.80 -11.43 -18.31
C GLY A 9 23.49 -10.90 -18.88
N ALA A 10 22.50 -11.77 -19.07
CA ALA A 10 21.18 -11.35 -19.51
C ALA A 10 20.62 -10.35 -18.49
N ALA A 11 20.29 -9.15 -18.94
CA ALA A 11 19.55 -8.19 -18.13
C ALA A 11 18.17 -8.80 -17.83
N VAL A 12 17.87 -9.04 -16.55
CA VAL A 12 16.52 -9.43 -16.13
C VAL A 12 15.60 -8.26 -16.44
N ALA A 13 14.65 -8.46 -17.36
CA ALA A 13 13.65 -7.45 -17.67
C ALA A 13 12.84 -7.14 -16.40
N VAL A 14 12.92 -5.89 -15.94
CA VAL A 14 12.03 -5.40 -14.89
C VAL A 14 10.71 -5.06 -15.56
N GLN A 15 9.66 -5.80 -15.24
CA GLN A 15 8.31 -5.44 -15.63
C GLN A 15 7.78 -4.50 -14.54
N ALA A 16 7.60 -3.24 -14.88
CA ALA A 16 7.10 -2.21 -13.97
C ALA A 16 5.84 -1.59 -14.55
N VAL A 17 4.85 -1.38 -13.69
CA VAL A 17 3.63 -0.63 -13.98
C VAL A 17 3.51 0.47 -12.95
N PHE A 18 3.21 1.69 -13.39
CA PHE A 18 3.08 2.83 -12.52
C PHE A 18 1.90 3.71 -12.91
N VAL A 19 1.48 4.52 -11.96
CA VAL A 19 0.59 5.66 -12.16
C VAL A 19 1.26 6.88 -11.57
N ASP A 20 1.26 7.97 -12.33
CA ASP A 20 1.58 9.28 -11.80
C ASP A 20 0.28 9.89 -11.26
N ASP A 21 0.43 10.63 -10.18
CA ASP A 21 -0.63 11.34 -9.48
C ASP A 21 -0.25 12.83 -9.44
N PRO A 22 -1.21 13.75 -9.49
CA PRO A 22 -0.92 15.17 -9.27
C PRO A 22 -0.21 15.41 -7.93
N ALA A 23 0.37 16.60 -7.77
CA ALA A 23 0.92 17.03 -6.48
C ALA A 23 -0.03 18.04 -5.84
N GLY A 24 -0.16 17.98 -4.53
CA GLY A 24 -1.02 18.83 -3.71
C GLY A 24 -2.51 18.52 -3.88
N ASP A 25 -2.85 17.29 -4.29
CA ASP A 25 -4.23 16.83 -4.44
C ASP A 25 -4.66 15.79 -3.41
N SER A 26 -3.76 15.36 -2.53
CA SER A 26 -4.14 14.74 -1.25
C SER A 26 -5.23 15.60 -0.63
N PRO A 27 -6.47 15.08 -0.53
CA PRO A 27 -7.58 15.87 -0.04
C PRO A 27 -7.23 16.31 1.38
N ALA A 28 -7.05 17.63 1.52
CA ALA A 28 -7.28 18.30 2.79
C ALA A 28 -8.74 18.03 3.14
N THR A 29 -9.04 16.87 3.73
CA THR A 29 -10.40 16.48 4.05
C THR A 29 -10.87 17.47 5.08
N SER A 30 -11.60 18.46 4.58
CA SER A 30 -12.11 19.58 5.32
C SER A 30 -12.80 19.04 6.57
N ASN A 31 -12.20 19.36 7.73
CA ASN A 31 -12.80 19.38 9.06
C ASN A 31 -12.61 18.15 9.99
N ALA A 32 -11.68 17.22 9.78
CA ALA A 32 -11.49 16.13 10.76
C ALA A 32 -10.09 15.96 11.37
N HIS A 33 -8.99 16.00 10.61
CA HIS A 33 -7.67 15.70 11.20
C HIS A 33 -6.56 16.43 10.46
N SER A 34 -5.97 17.48 11.07
CA SER A 34 -4.90 18.32 10.51
C SER A 34 -3.58 17.59 10.17
N TYR A 35 -3.56 16.26 10.17
CA TYR A 35 -2.40 15.42 9.94
C TYR A 35 -2.33 14.87 8.52
N VAL A 36 -3.47 14.84 7.79
CA VAL A 36 -3.52 14.33 6.41
C VAL A 36 -3.09 15.36 5.37
N ASP A 37 -2.87 16.61 5.78
CA ASP A 37 -2.47 17.73 4.90
C ASP A 37 -0.94 17.82 4.71
N GLU A 38 -0.18 16.89 5.28
CA GLU A 38 1.28 16.91 5.19
C GLU A 38 1.76 16.33 3.86
N PRO A 39 2.75 16.95 3.18
CA PRO A 39 3.17 16.56 1.82
C PRO A 39 3.87 15.19 1.75
N TYR A 40 4.13 14.54 2.89
CA TYR A 40 4.58 13.15 2.94
C TYR A 40 3.41 12.13 3.01
N PHE A 41 2.16 12.59 2.95
CA PHE A 41 0.98 11.79 2.65
C PHE A 41 0.54 11.92 1.18
N ASP A 42 0.88 13.01 0.51
CA ASP A 42 0.58 13.26 -0.90
C ASP A 42 1.42 12.34 -1.81
N ILE A 43 0.75 11.38 -2.46
CA ILE A 43 1.34 10.47 -3.44
C ILE A 43 1.47 11.24 -4.74
N VAL A 44 2.65 11.22 -5.36
CA VAL A 44 2.83 11.77 -6.72
C VAL A 44 3.09 10.68 -7.75
N ARG A 45 3.37 9.46 -7.28
CA ARG A 45 3.49 8.26 -8.12
C ARG A 45 3.41 7.00 -7.28
N ALA A 46 2.68 6.01 -7.79
CA ALA A 46 2.72 4.65 -7.28
C ALA A 46 3.20 3.69 -8.37
N GLU A 47 4.04 2.72 -8.00
CA GLU A 47 4.66 1.78 -8.94
C GLU A 47 4.75 0.39 -8.34
N ILE A 48 4.46 -0.63 -9.15
CA ILE A 48 4.76 -2.03 -8.85
C ILE A 48 5.74 -2.54 -9.90
N ALA A 49 6.88 -3.03 -9.43
CA ALA A 49 7.90 -3.66 -10.26
C ALA A 49 8.12 -5.11 -9.85
N LYS A 50 8.09 -6.04 -10.81
CA LYS A 50 8.44 -7.44 -10.58
C LYS A 50 9.92 -7.65 -10.88
N ARG A 51 10.65 -8.22 -9.91
CA ARG A 51 12.05 -8.62 -10.05
C ARG A 51 12.20 -10.06 -9.58
N SER A 52 12.38 -10.98 -10.52
CA SER A 52 12.43 -12.41 -10.25
C SER A 52 11.17 -12.90 -9.51
N GLN A 53 11.28 -13.25 -8.22
CA GLN A 53 10.21 -13.79 -7.38
C GLN A 53 9.73 -12.77 -6.33
N GLU A 54 9.99 -11.49 -6.56
CA GLU A 54 9.65 -10.39 -5.65
C GLU A 54 8.92 -9.28 -6.42
N PHE A 55 7.85 -8.77 -5.82
CA PHE A 55 7.20 -7.52 -6.18
C PHE A 55 7.75 -6.40 -5.29
N ILE A 56 8.17 -5.31 -5.91
CA ILE A 56 8.60 -4.09 -5.25
C ILE A 56 7.48 -3.07 -5.43
N LEU A 57 6.80 -2.76 -4.34
CA LEU A 57 5.70 -1.80 -4.29
C LEU A 57 6.27 -0.46 -3.82
N THR A 58 6.24 0.55 -4.67
CA THR A 58 6.88 1.85 -4.42
C THR A 58 5.86 2.97 -4.42
N ILE A 59 5.86 3.79 -3.37
CA ILE A 59 5.13 5.05 -3.29
C ILE A 59 6.17 6.16 -3.33
N ARG A 60 6.04 7.08 -4.29
CA ARG A 60 6.74 8.36 -4.27
C ARG A 60 5.79 9.44 -3.78
N LEU A 61 6.29 10.26 -2.88
CA LEU A 61 5.55 11.30 -2.18
C LEU A 61 5.99 12.70 -2.68
N GLU A 62 5.14 13.71 -2.49
CA GLU A 62 5.47 15.10 -2.81
C GLU A 62 6.69 15.57 -2.01
N ALA A 63 6.74 15.23 -0.72
CA ALA A 63 7.85 15.50 0.17
C ALA A 63 8.39 14.24 0.84
N PRO A 64 9.66 14.24 1.29
CA PRO A 64 10.20 13.09 2.00
C PRO A 64 9.54 12.93 3.37
N ILE A 65 9.40 11.68 3.81
CA ILE A 65 9.10 11.38 5.21
C ILE A 65 10.23 11.97 6.07
N PRO A 66 9.91 12.85 7.04
CA PRO A 66 10.93 13.49 7.87
C PRO A 66 11.65 12.46 8.76
N ALA A 67 12.89 12.76 9.15
CA ALA A 67 13.67 11.91 10.06
C ALA A 67 13.04 11.77 11.45
N THR A 68 12.13 12.68 11.81
CA THR A 68 11.34 12.62 13.02
C THR A 68 9.90 12.92 12.65
N LEU A 69 9.03 11.94 12.82
CA LEU A 69 7.59 12.09 12.63
C LEU A 69 6.93 12.48 13.96
N PRO A 70 5.80 13.20 13.93
CA PRO A 70 4.98 13.38 15.11
C PRO A 70 4.33 12.05 15.53
N ASN A 71 3.82 12.01 16.76
CA ASN A 71 2.97 10.91 17.20
C ASN A 71 1.67 10.92 16.38
N PRO A 72 1.22 9.76 15.88
CA PRO A 72 -0.09 9.64 15.30
C PRO A 72 -1.21 10.02 16.30
N PRO A 73 -2.36 10.52 15.83
CA PRO A 73 -3.47 10.84 16.70
C PRO A 73 -4.12 9.57 17.27
N GLY A 74 -4.52 9.63 18.55
CA GLY A 74 -5.13 8.50 19.26
C GLY A 74 -4.09 7.66 20.02
N GLU A 75 -4.53 6.96 21.06
CA GLU A 75 -3.64 6.13 21.90
C GLU A 75 -2.99 4.99 21.10
N ASP A 76 -3.75 4.40 20.17
CA ASP A 76 -3.30 3.34 19.25
C ASP A 76 -3.16 3.85 17.80
N GLY A 77 -2.83 5.14 17.63
CA GLY A 77 -2.77 5.78 16.33
C GLY A 77 -1.62 5.25 15.46
N THR A 78 -1.81 5.22 14.13
CA THR A 78 -0.72 4.93 13.18
C THR A 78 -0.79 5.79 11.92
N PHE A 79 0.36 6.15 11.36
CA PHE A 79 0.46 6.63 9.98
C PHE A 79 0.75 5.45 9.05
N LEU A 80 0.13 5.45 7.87
CA LEU A 80 0.11 4.29 6.98
C LEU A 80 0.49 4.71 5.55
N TRP A 81 1.38 3.93 4.93
CA TRP A 81 1.67 3.95 3.49
C TRP A 81 1.48 2.53 2.97
N MET A 82 0.52 2.33 2.07
CA MET A 82 -0.02 1.00 1.79
C MET A 82 -0.28 0.76 0.32
N PHE A 83 -0.26 -0.51 -0.07
CA PHE A 83 -0.87 -1.01 -1.31
C PHE A 83 -1.98 -2.00 -0.97
N GLY A 84 -3.14 -1.85 -1.60
CA GLY A 84 -4.14 -2.90 -1.67
C GLY A 84 -3.97 -3.70 -2.97
N LEU A 85 -3.90 -5.03 -2.87
CA LEU A 85 -3.76 -5.92 -4.03
C LEU A 85 -4.99 -6.85 -4.13
N ASP A 86 -5.53 -6.95 -5.34
CA ASP A 86 -6.71 -7.73 -5.73
C ASP A 86 -6.32 -8.74 -6.81
N THR A 87 -6.04 -9.96 -6.38
CA THR A 87 -5.61 -11.12 -7.18
C THR A 87 -6.76 -12.08 -7.48
N GLN A 88 -7.88 -11.99 -6.76
CA GLN A 88 -9.03 -12.88 -6.89
C GLN A 88 -10.37 -12.16 -6.85
N SER A 89 -11.41 -12.78 -7.40
CA SER A 89 -12.77 -12.21 -7.32
C SER A 89 -13.40 -12.39 -5.94
N GLY A 90 -13.97 -11.32 -5.40
CA GLY A 90 -14.83 -11.36 -4.21
C GLY A 90 -14.48 -10.25 -3.22
N ASP A 91 -15.38 -10.01 -2.27
CA ASP A 91 -15.11 -9.10 -1.17
C ASP A 91 -14.97 -9.91 0.13
N ILE A 92 -13.97 -9.57 0.94
CA ILE A 92 -13.70 -10.21 2.23
C ILE A 92 -14.04 -9.22 3.34
N ALA A 93 -14.78 -9.65 4.37
CA ALA A 93 -15.07 -8.84 5.55
C ALA A 93 -14.08 -9.11 6.69
N GLY A 94 -13.94 -8.17 7.62
CA GLY A 94 -13.04 -8.28 8.76
C GLY A 94 -11.64 -7.72 8.49
N PHE A 95 -10.70 -8.11 9.35
CA PHE A 95 -9.38 -7.50 9.53
C PHE A 95 -8.70 -7.03 8.22
N PRO A 96 -8.10 -5.82 8.18
CA PRO A 96 -7.95 -4.86 9.28
C PRO A 96 -9.16 -3.91 9.47
N PHE A 97 -10.25 -4.19 8.75
CA PHE A 97 -11.52 -3.46 8.84
C PHE A 97 -12.44 -4.09 9.88
N PRO A 98 -13.53 -3.41 10.29
CA PRO A 98 -14.52 -4.01 11.15
C PRO A 98 -15.12 -5.30 10.56
N PRO A 99 -15.54 -6.24 11.42
CA PRO A 99 -16.36 -7.35 11.00
C PRO A 99 -17.81 -6.88 10.76
N GLY A 100 -18.54 -7.52 9.86
CA GLY A 100 -19.99 -7.33 9.74
C GLY A 100 -20.54 -7.28 8.32
N ILE A 101 -21.87 -7.25 8.23
CA ILE A 101 -22.61 -7.09 6.98
C ILE A 101 -22.35 -5.68 6.44
N GLY A 102 -21.92 -5.56 5.18
CA GLY A 102 -21.54 -4.28 4.57
C GLY A 102 -20.07 -3.90 4.73
N GLU A 103 -19.32 -4.64 5.56
CA GLU A 103 -17.90 -4.37 5.82
C GLU A 103 -16.94 -5.15 4.92
N ALA A 104 -17.47 -5.85 3.92
CA ALA A 104 -16.66 -6.53 2.94
C ALA A 104 -15.86 -5.52 2.10
N ARG A 105 -14.59 -5.84 1.83
CA ARG A 105 -13.66 -5.03 1.03
C ARG A 105 -12.92 -5.93 0.05
N ARG A 106 -12.69 -5.39 -1.14
CA ARG A 106 -12.19 -6.11 -2.32
C ARG A 106 -10.76 -6.64 -2.20
N PHE A 107 -9.84 -5.90 -1.58
CA PHE A 107 -8.43 -6.28 -1.52
C PHE A 107 -8.20 -7.36 -0.48
N GLU A 108 -7.73 -8.52 -0.89
CA GLU A 108 -7.36 -9.62 0.01
C GLU A 108 -5.93 -9.49 0.53
N PHE A 109 -5.06 -8.73 -0.14
CA PHE A 109 -3.71 -8.45 0.36
C PHE A 109 -3.48 -6.95 0.59
N PHE A 110 -2.78 -6.62 1.67
CA PHE A 110 -2.27 -5.27 1.90
C PHE A 110 -0.78 -5.29 2.24
N GLY A 111 0.06 -4.67 1.42
CA GLY A 111 1.41 -4.31 1.83
C GLY A 111 1.36 -3.01 2.62
N VAL A 112 1.80 -2.99 3.87
CA VAL A 112 1.65 -1.84 4.77
C VAL A 112 3.01 -1.48 5.37
N LEU A 113 3.42 -0.22 5.25
CA LEU A 113 4.36 0.43 6.16
C LEU A 113 3.56 1.26 7.16
N SER A 114 3.84 1.10 8.45
CA SER A 114 3.23 1.86 9.53
C SER A 114 4.25 2.55 10.42
N TRP A 115 3.91 3.75 10.91
CA TRP A 115 4.58 4.45 11.99
C TRP A 115 3.60 4.60 13.16
N ASP A 116 3.99 4.16 14.36
CA ASP A 116 3.16 4.17 15.57
C ASP A 116 3.51 5.29 16.56
N GLY A 117 4.53 6.11 16.24
CA GLY A 117 5.08 7.12 17.15
C GLY A 117 6.46 6.76 17.72
N ASP A 118 6.88 5.49 17.59
CA ASP A 118 8.18 5.02 18.07
C ASP A 118 9.01 4.41 16.93
N GLU A 119 8.42 3.50 16.15
CA GLU A 119 9.14 2.82 15.07
C GLU A 119 8.33 2.58 13.79
N PHE A 120 9.08 2.37 12.71
CA PHE A 120 8.52 1.92 11.44
C PHE A 120 8.46 0.40 11.38
N GLN A 121 7.28 -0.14 11.04
CA GLN A 121 7.06 -1.56 10.83
C GLN A 121 6.42 -1.79 9.48
N ALA A 122 6.86 -2.83 8.77
CA ALA A 122 6.24 -3.24 7.51
C ALA A 122 5.75 -4.68 7.56
N ARG A 123 4.52 -4.90 7.10
CA ARG A 123 3.87 -6.22 7.06
C ARG A 123 3.05 -6.40 5.80
N LEU A 124 2.88 -7.65 5.39
CA LEU A 124 1.82 -8.04 4.44
C LEU A 124 0.64 -8.53 5.27
N ILE A 125 -0.56 -7.99 5.02
CA ILE A 125 -1.80 -8.53 5.55
C ILE A 125 -2.41 -9.43 4.48
N ASP A 126 -2.54 -10.71 4.76
CA ASP A 126 -3.25 -11.70 3.93
C ASP A 126 -4.60 -12.02 4.57
N ARG A 127 -5.67 -11.64 3.87
CA ARG A 127 -7.06 -11.78 4.30
C ARG A 127 -7.72 -13.02 3.69
N THR A 128 -7.03 -13.77 2.82
CA THR A 128 -7.61 -14.94 2.15
C THR A 128 -8.17 -15.99 3.11
N PRO A 129 -7.59 -16.27 4.31
CA PRO A 129 -8.17 -17.26 5.21
C PRO A 129 -9.50 -16.81 5.83
N LEU A 130 -9.76 -15.49 5.93
CA LEU A 130 -11.01 -14.96 6.47
C LEU A 130 -12.23 -15.39 5.64
N ALA A 131 -12.05 -15.63 4.33
CA ALA A 131 -13.13 -16.05 3.43
C ALA A 131 -13.75 -17.41 3.82
N THR A 132 -13.00 -18.24 4.55
CA THR A 132 -13.45 -19.55 5.04
C THR A 132 -13.56 -19.60 6.58
N GLY A 133 -13.57 -18.44 7.24
CA GLY A 133 -13.68 -18.34 8.70
C GLY A 133 -12.37 -18.57 9.45
N GLY A 134 -11.21 -18.54 8.77
CA GLY A 134 -9.90 -18.49 9.39
C GLY A 134 -9.53 -17.10 9.89
N GLU A 135 -8.27 -16.91 10.27
CA GLU A 135 -7.71 -15.62 10.71
C GLU A 135 -6.78 -15.02 9.64
N ALA A 136 -6.71 -13.69 9.57
CA ALA A 136 -5.78 -13.02 8.68
C ALA A 136 -4.32 -13.29 9.11
N LEU A 137 -3.41 -13.37 8.14
CA LEU A 137 -1.98 -13.54 8.40
C LEU A 137 -1.26 -12.20 8.22
N THR A 138 -0.27 -11.93 9.06
CA THR A 138 0.45 -10.64 9.07
C THR A 138 1.98 -10.77 9.07
N PRO A 139 2.59 -11.55 8.15
CA PRO A 139 4.04 -11.72 8.13
C PRO A 139 4.77 -10.38 7.90
N PRO A 140 5.93 -10.16 8.55
CA PRO A 140 6.75 -8.99 8.29
C PRO A 140 7.32 -9.03 6.87
N ILE A 141 7.48 -7.86 6.26
CA ILE A 141 8.09 -7.72 4.93
C ILE A 141 9.23 -6.70 4.94
N PRO A 142 10.27 -6.86 4.11
CA PRO A 142 11.31 -5.85 4.01
C PRO A 142 10.78 -4.53 3.44
N TYR A 143 11.31 -3.41 3.93
CA TYR A 143 11.00 -2.08 3.44
C TYR A 143 12.25 -1.19 3.34
N SER A 144 12.11 -0.06 2.66
CA SER A 144 13.10 1.02 2.67
C SER A 144 12.44 2.37 2.52
N ILE A 145 12.97 3.38 3.22
CA ILE A 145 12.59 4.79 3.07
C ILE A 145 13.80 5.53 2.48
N ASN A 146 13.59 6.19 1.35
CA ASN A 146 14.61 6.97 0.65
C ASN A 146 14.21 8.45 0.61
N ALA A 147 14.65 9.20 1.61
CA ALA A 147 14.37 10.63 1.73
C ALA A 147 14.94 11.48 0.58
N ALA A 148 15.99 11.02 -0.13
CA ALA A 148 16.52 11.75 -1.27
C ALA A 148 15.65 11.61 -2.54
N ARG A 149 14.74 10.64 -2.55
CA ARG A 149 13.82 10.36 -3.67
C ARG A 149 12.35 10.48 -3.27
N ASN A 150 12.06 10.88 -2.03
CA ASN A 150 10.72 10.89 -1.44
C ASN A 150 10.01 9.53 -1.60
N GLU A 151 10.74 8.43 -1.47
CA GLU A 151 10.23 7.10 -1.82
C GLU A 151 10.12 6.18 -0.61
N VAL A 152 9.01 5.48 -0.53
CA VAL A 152 8.81 4.28 0.30
C VAL A 152 8.75 3.08 -0.62
N ALA A 153 9.46 2.01 -0.29
CA ALA A 153 9.35 0.74 -1.00
C ALA A 153 9.09 -0.41 -0.04
N LEU A 154 8.14 -1.28 -0.40
CA LEU A 154 7.82 -2.54 0.23
C LEU A 154 8.21 -3.69 -0.69
N LYS A 155 8.72 -4.78 -0.13
CA LYS A 155 9.13 -5.97 -0.88
C LYS A 155 8.25 -7.15 -0.51
N VAL A 156 7.49 -7.66 -1.46
CA VAL A 156 6.56 -8.78 -1.27
C VAL A 156 7.00 -9.95 -2.15
N GLY A 157 7.26 -11.11 -1.53
CA GLY A 157 7.53 -12.32 -2.30
C GLY A 157 6.30 -12.73 -3.11
N ALA A 158 6.47 -13.07 -4.39
CA ALA A 158 5.34 -13.41 -5.27
C ALA A 158 4.50 -14.59 -4.72
N ALA A 159 5.16 -15.60 -4.14
CA ALA A 159 4.50 -16.72 -3.49
C ALA A 159 3.65 -16.33 -2.26
N MET A 160 3.95 -15.20 -1.60
CA MET A 160 3.16 -14.72 -0.46
C MET A 160 1.76 -14.25 -0.87
N ILE A 161 1.57 -13.94 -2.15
CA ILE A 161 0.29 -13.54 -2.73
C ILE A 161 -0.22 -14.56 -3.77
N GLY A 162 0.31 -15.78 -3.75
CA GLY A 162 -0.14 -16.89 -4.59
C GLY A 162 0.43 -16.92 -6.02
N ASP A 163 1.55 -16.23 -6.28
CA ASP A 163 2.19 -16.14 -7.60
C ASP A 163 1.24 -15.74 -8.75
N PRO A 164 0.47 -14.64 -8.61
CA PRO A 164 -0.51 -14.25 -9.62
C PRO A 164 0.19 -13.84 -10.93
N ALA A 165 -0.44 -14.19 -12.04
CA ALA A 165 -0.03 -13.75 -13.39
C ALA A 165 -0.45 -12.31 -13.71
N SER A 166 -1.42 -11.79 -12.97
CA SER A 166 -1.88 -10.39 -13.03
C SER A 166 -2.74 -10.11 -11.81
N PHE A 167 -2.81 -8.86 -11.37
CA PHE A 167 -3.68 -8.43 -10.28
C PHE A 167 -3.99 -6.94 -10.38
N LYS A 168 -5.06 -6.50 -9.74
CA LYS A 168 -5.41 -5.10 -9.60
C LYS A 168 -4.78 -4.53 -8.35
N TRP A 169 -4.45 -3.24 -8.38
CA TRP A 169 -3.87 -2.58 -7.22
C TRP A 169 -4.24 -1.10 -7.14
N LEU A 170 -4.08 -0.56 -5.94
CA LEU A 170 -3.99 0.87 -5.67
C LEU A 170 -3.05 1.11 -4.49
N ALA A 171 -2.46 2.30 -4.44
CA ALA A 171 -1.72 2.81 -3.30
C ALA A 171 -2.62 3.73 -2.47
N ILE A 172 -2.38 3.75 -1.16
CA ILE A 172 -3.11 4.56 -0.18
C ILE A 172 -2.10 5.11 0.81
N THR A 173 -2.22 6.38 1.15
CA THR A 173 -1.69 6.89 2.41
C THR A 173 -2.84 7.21 3.34
N ALA A 174 -2.68 6.98 4.64
CA ALA A 174 -3.76 7.14 5.60
C ALA A 174 -3.24 7.42 7.01
N VAL A 175 -4.12 8.01 7.82
CA VAL A 175 -3.96 8.08 9.27
C VAL A 175 -5.00 7.16 9.89
N ARG A 176 -4.58 6.34 10.85
CA ARG A 176 -5.48 5.54 11.67
C ARG A 176 -5.47 6.12 13.08
N SER A 177 -6.65 6.36 13.66
CA SER A 177 -6.81 6.98 14.99
C SER A 177 -7.21 6.01 16.10
N ALA A 178 -7.28 4.71 15.81
CA ALA A 178 -7.71 3.64 16.73
C ALA A 178 -7.09 2.30 16.30
N HIS A 179 -7.15 1.27 17.15
CA HIS A 179 -6.62 -0.07 16.81
C HIS A 179 -7.30 -0.71 15.59
N GLU A 180 -6.63 -1.71 14.99
CA GLU A 180 -7.14 -2.47 13.84
C GLU A 180 -8.46 -3.20 14.15
N GLY A 181 -9.31 -3.39 13.13
CA GLY A 181 -10.64 -3.97 13.32
C GLY A 181 -11.73 -2.95 13.69
N THR A 182 -11.43 -1.66 13.64
CA THR A 182 -12.36 -0.54 13.87
C THR A 182 -12.45 0.39 12.65
N ASP A 183 -13.47 1.25 12.58
CA ASP A 183 -13.64 2.29 11.55
C ASP A 183 -12.75 3.53 11.79
N GLY A 184 -11.50 3.30 12.21
CA GLY A 184 -10.57 4.36 12.58
C GLY A 184 -9.63 4.83 11.45
N VAL A 185 -9.82 4.38 10.20
CA VAL A 185 -8.91 4.70 9.08
C VAL A 185 -9.43 5.91 8.31
N HIS A 186 -8.58 6.92 8.19
CA HIS A 186 -8.81 8.17 7.47
C HIS A 186 -7.81 8.24 6.31
N PRO A 187 -8.20 7.83 5.10
CA PRO A 187 -7.34 7.95 3.94
C PRO A 187 -6.99 9.41 3.67
N ALA A 188 -5.71 9.66 3.47
CA ALA A 188 -5.17 10.97 3.11
C ALA A 188 -5.08 11.10 1.59
N ASP A 189 -4.68 10.03 0.89
CA ASP A 189 -4.50 10.07 -0.56
C ASP A 189 -4.54 8.69 -1.25
N PHE A 190 -4.75 8.67 -2.57
CA PHE A 190 -4.89 7.46 -3.40
C PHE A 190 -4.27 7.60 -4.78
N ALA A 191 -3.43 6.63 -5.17
CA ALA A 191 -2.95 6.51 -6.55
C ALA A 191 -3.23 5.10 -7.11
N PRO A 192 -3.95 4.94 -8.24
CA PRO A 192 -4.49 6.00 -9.08
C PRO A 192 -5.65 6.72 -8.42
N ASP A 193 -5.76 7.99 -8.76
CA ASP A 193 -6.81 8.85 -8.31
C ASP A 193 -8.21 8.35 -8.76
N GLY A 194 -9.03 8.02 -7.76
CA GLY A 194 -10.27 7.27 -7.92
C GLY A 194 -11.13 7.39 -6.67
N GLN A 195 -11.71 8.58 -6.46
CA GLN A 195 -12.73 8.94 -5.45
C GLN A 195 -13.09 7.82 -4.46
N PRO A 196 -12.71 7.94 -3.17
CA PRO A 196 -13.13 7.00 -2.15
C PRO A 196 -14.60 7.25 -1.84
N GLN A 197 -15.49 6.40 -2.34
CA GLN A 197 -16.79 6.26 -1.69
C GLN A 197 -16.56 5.51 -0.37
N ILE A 198 -16.53 6.26 0.74
CA ILE A 198 -16.84 5.72 2.05
C ILE A 198 -18.36 5.54 2.08
N GLY A 199 -18.85 4.49 1.44
CA GLY A 199 -20.27 4.18 1.32
C GLY A 199 -20.55 2.99 0.38
N PRO A 200 -21.70 2.31 0.52
CA PRO A 200 -21.99 1.02 -0.11
C PRO A 200 -22.32 1.08 -1.62
N SER A 201 -21.90 2.12 -2.35
CA SER A 201 -22.35 2.38 -3.72
C SER A 201 -21.26 2.16 -4.78
N ALA A 202 -21.66 1.42 -5.81
CA ALA A 202 -20.83 0.79 -6.83
C ALA A 202 -20.42 1.72 -7.99
N ALA A 203 -19.66 2.77 -7.74
CA ALA A 203 -18.94 3.47 -8.81
C ALA A 203 -17.63 2.72 -9.16
N PRO A 204 -17.22 2.66 -10.45
CA PRO A 204 -16.02 1.92 -10.85
C PRO A 204 -14.77 2.63 -10.30
N ARG A 205 -14.08 1.98 -9.37
CA ARG A 205 -12.71 2.39 -8.99
C ARG A 205 -11.81 2.23 -10.22
N LYS A 206 -10.97 3.22 -10.49
CA LYS A 206 -9.87 3.03 -11.45
C LYS A 206 -8.87 2.11 -10.78
N PHE A 207 -8.66 0.95 -11.38
CA PHE A 207 -7.62 0.02 -10.97
C PHE A 207 -6.56 0.00 -12.05
N VAL A 208 -5.33 -0.25 -11.63
CA VAL A 208 -4.24 -0.55 -12.54
C VAL A 208 -4.09 -2.06 -12.58
N GLU A 209 -4.01 -2.63 -13.78
CA GLU A 209 -3.63 -4.03 -13.94
C GLU A 209 -2.11 -4.14 -13.86
N GLY A 210 -1.63 -4.90 -12.87
CA GLY A 210 -0.24 -5.31 -12.70
C GLY A 210 0.05 -6.69 -13.31
N CYS A 211 1.32 -7.06 -13.34
CA CYS A 211 1.88 -8.16 -14.14
C CYS A 211 2.28 -9.42 -13.36
#